data_AF-A0A958N7G7-F1
#
_entry.id   AF-A0A958N7G7-F1
#
_cell.length_a   1.000
_cell.length_b   1.000
_cell.length_c   1.000
_cell.angle_alpha   90.00
_cell.angle_beta   90.00
_cell.angle_gamma   90.00
#
_symmetry.space_group_name_H-M   'P 1'
#
loop_
_entity.id
_entity.type
_entity.pdbx_description
1 polymer ?
#
loop_
_entity_poly.entity_id
_entity_poly.type
_entity_poly.pdbx_seq_one_letter_code
_entity_poly.pdbx_strand_id
1 'polypeptide(L)'
;QIPGFYFGRVDIKFDTIEDLETGIFDLIEVNGAGAESTNIYDPRKSKREVYRILARQWTLAFSIGSENRRIQKRQKSDLPVFLYRWLYKKC
;
A
#
# COMPACT_ATOMS: atom_id res chain seq x y z
N GLN A 1 5.13 -4.95 12.71
CA GLN A 1 4.34 -5.34 11.53
C GLN A 1 2.91 -4.83 11.69
N ILE A 2 2.32 -4.22 10.66
CA ILE A 2 0.93 -3.72 10.69
C ILE A 2 -0.04 -4.88 10.38
N PRO A 3 -0.93 -5.29 11.29
CA PRO A 3 -1.85 -6.40 11.05
C PRO A 3 -2.75 -6.16 9.83
N GLY A 4 -2.83 -7.14 8.93
CA GLY A 4 -3.67 -7.04 7.73
C GLY A 4 -3.05 -6.23 6.58
N PHE A 5 -1.86 -5.65 6.76
CA PHE A 5 -1.09 -5.00 5.70
C PHE A 5 -0.06 -5.99 5.13
N TYR A 6 -0.27 -6.40 3.87
CA TYR A 6 0.57 -7.39 3.20
C TYR A 6 1.45 -6.78 2.10
N PHE A 7 1.01 -5.69 1.50
CA PHE A 7 1.65 -5.05 0.35
C PHE A 7 1.24 -3.57 0.26
N GLY A 8 2.22 -2.70 -0.01
CA GLY A 8 2.03 -1.28 -0.21
C GLY A 8 3.35 -0.51 -0.05
N ARG A 9 3.27 0.81 0.13
CA ARG A 9 4.43 1.69 0.39
C ARG A 9 4.28 2.35 1.77
N VAL A 10 5.41 2.68 2.36
CA VAL A 10 5.46 3.53 3.56
C VAL A 10 6.23 4.79 3.21
N ASP A 11 5.67 5.93 3.57
CA ASP A 11 6.34 7.21 3.45
C ASP A 11 6.82 7.58 4.85
N ILE A 12 8.12 7.76 4.99
CA ILE A 12 8.80 8.00 6.26
C ILE A 12 9.54 9.34 6.22
N LYS A 13 9.76 9.93 7.39
CA LYS A 13 10.54 11.15 7.56
C LYS A 13 11.61 10.91 8.62
N PHE A 14 12.82 11.38 8.33
CA PHE A 14 13.98 11.30 9.22
C PHE A 14 14.82 12.58 9.09
N ASP A 15 15.63 12.88 10.10
CA ASP A 15 16.44 14.09 10.13
C ASP A 15 17.82 13.88 9.48
N THR A 16 18.45 12.72 9.71
CA THR A 16 19.74 12.35 9.12
C THR A 16 19.72 10.95 8.48
N ILE A 17 20.69 10.64 7.61
CA ILE A 17 20.79 9.30 7.00
C ILE A 17 21.13 8.27 8.08
N GLU A 18 21.95 8.65 9.05
CA GLU A 18 22.30 7.84 10.22
C GLU A 18 21.06 7.49 11.03
N ASP A 19 20.11 8.41 11.20
CA ASP A 19 18.83 8.14 11.84
C ASP A 19 18.03 7.08 11.05
N LEU A 20 17.97 7.22 9.72
CA LEU A 20 17.30 6.22 8.87
C LEU A 20 17.94 4.83 9.02
N GLU A 21 19.27 4.74 8.97
CA GLU A 21 20.01 3.49 9.07
C GLU A 21 19.89 2.84 10.45
N THR A 22 19.74 3.64 11.51
CA THR A 22 19.53 3.16 12.89
C THR A 22 18.05 2.94 13.24
N GLY A 23 17.12 3.24 12.32
CA GLY A 23 15.69 3.01 12.50
C GLY A 23 14.95 4.12 13.25
N ILE A 24 15.54 5.31 13.34
CA ILE A 24 14.95 6.52 13.92
C ILE A 24 14.26 7.30 12.79
N PHE A 25 12.94 7.16 12.68
CA PHE A 25 12.12 7.88 11.71
C PHE A 25 10.65 7.90 12.12
N ASP A 26 9.92 8.90 11.60
CA ASP A 26 8.48 8.98 11.70
C ASP A 26 7.81 8.31 10.50
N LEU A 27 6.75 7.55 10.74
CA LEU A 27 5.89 7.01 9.70
C LEU A 27 4.80 8.05 9.37
N ILE A 28 4.86 8.64 8.18
CA ILE A 28 3.95 9.70 7.75
C ILE A 28 2.69 9.10 7.12
N GLU A 29 2.85 8.13 6.22
CA GLU A 29 1.75 7.52 5.50
C GLU A 29 2.01 6.03 5.22
N VAL A 30 0.94 5.24 5.31
CA VAL A 30 0.93 3.85 4.84
C VAL A 30 0.03 3.78 3.60
N ASN A 31 0.67 3.77 2.45
CA ASN A 31 0.04 3.66 1.15
C ASN A 31 -0.39 2.21 0.90
N GLY A 32 -1.68 2.02 0.60
CA GLY A 32 -2.25 0.69 0.32
C GLY A 32 -1.85 0.09 -1.04
N ALA A 33 -2.48 -1.03 -1.40
CA ALA A 33 -2.14 -1.79 -2.61
C ALA A 33 -2.32 -1.03 -3.95
N GLY A 34 -3.02 0.10 -3.94
CA GLY A 34 -3.23 0.96 -5.11
C GLY A 34 -2.07 1.91 -5.42
N ALA A 35 -1.11 2.09 -4.50
CA ALA A 35 0.02 2.97 -4.75
C ALA A 35 1.03 2.34 -5.70
N GLU A 36 1.47 3.08 -6.71
CA GLU A 36 2.48 2.62 -7.67
C GLU A 36 3.86 2.48 -7.02
N SER A 37 4.64 1.50 -7.47
CA SER A 37 6.02 1.34 -7.01
C SER A 37 6.87 2.55 -7.40
N THR A 38 7.46 3.25 -6.42
CA THR A 38 8.25 4.46 -6.66
C THR A 38 9.44 4.23 -7.59
N ASN A 39 9.95 3.00 -7.65
CA ASN A 39 11.10 2.66 -8.48
C ASN A 39 10.83 2.79 -9.99
N ILE A 40 9.57 2.87 -10.43
CA ILE A 40 9.20 3.03 -11.85
C ILE A 40 9.52 4.43 -12.38
N TYR A 41 9.65 5.42 -11.50
CA TYR A 41 9.98 6.80 -11.87
C TYR A 41 11.48 7.04 -12.04
N ASP A 42 12.31 6.01 -11.86
CA ASP A 42 13.75 6.10 -12.10
C ASP A 42 14.02 6.32 -13.60
N PRO A 43 14.63 7.45 -13.99
CA PRO A 43 14.85 7.80 -15.40
C PRO A 43 15.78 6.82 -16.12
N ARG A 44 16.52 5.99 -15.39
CA ARG A 44 17.40 4.97 -15.95
C ARG A 44 16.64 3.73 -16.44
N LYS A 45 15.36 3.57 -16.08
CA LYS A 45 14.56 2.40 -16.49
C LYS A 45 13.96 2.58 -17.88
N SER A 46 14.02 1.53 -18.67
CA SER A 46 13.28 1.46 -19.93
C SER A 46 11.78 1.31 -19.66
N LYS A 47 10.95 1.74 -20.63
CA LYS A 47 9.48 1.56 -20.58
C LYS A 47 9.09 0.11 -20.30
N ARG A 48 9.80 -0.87 -20.91
CA ARG A 48 9.55 -2.30 -20.72
C ARG A 48 9.78 -2.74 -19.27
N GLU A 49 10.80 -2.20 -18.61
CA GLU A 49 11.07 -2.50 -17.20
C GLU A 49 10.00 -1.92 -16.29
N VAL A 50 9.58 -0.67 -16.54
CA VAL A 50 8.48 -0.02 -15.82
C VAL A 50 7.20 -0.86 -15.90
N TYR A 51 6.77 -1.26 -17.10
CA TYR A 51 5.57 -2.09 -17.25
C TYR A 51 5.73 -3.47 -16.61
N ARG A 52 6.93 -4.07 -16.63
CA ARG A 52 7.17 -5.35 -15.96
C ARG A 52 7.03 -5.23 -14.43
N ILE A 53 7.49 -4.12 -13.86
CA ILE A 53 7.35 -3.84 -12.43
C ILE A 53 5.86 -3.69 -12.07
N LEU A 54 5.13 -2.86 -12.82
CA LEU A 54 3.69 -2.66 -12.61
C LEU A 54 2.90 -3.97 -12.75
N ALA A 55 3.19 -4.77 -13.78
CA ALA A 55 2.54 -6.06 -13.97
C ALA A 55 2.76 -7.00 -12.77
N ARG A 56 4.00 -7.09 -12.27
CA ARG A 56 4.33 -7.90 -11.08
C ARG A 56 3.61 -7.41 -9.83
N GLN A 57 3.58 -6.09 -9.61
CA GLN A 57 2.87 -5.47 -8.50
C GLN A 57 1.38 -5.86 -8.52
N TRP A 58 0.71 -5.69 -9.67
CA TRP A 58 -0.71 -6.01 -9.76
C TRP A 58 -0.97 -7.52 -9.65
N THR A 59 -0.13 -8.37 -10.23
CA THR A 59 -0.21 -9.84 -10.03
C THR A 59 -0.15 -10.20 -8.54
N LEU A 60 0.76 -9.59 -7.78
CA LEU A 60 0.87 -9.80 -6.34
C LEU A 60 -0.35 -9.28 -5.57
N ALA A 61 -0.82 -8.07 -5.90
CA ALA A 61 -2.01 -7.50 -5.26
C ALA A 61 -3.25 -8.40 -5.48
N PHE A 62 -3.45 -8.90 -6.69
CA PHE A 62 -4.56 -9.81 -7.00
C PHE A 62 -4.41 -11.17 -6.33
N SER A 63 -3.20 -11.72 -6.24
CA SER A 63 -2.99 -13.01 -5.56
C SER A 63 -3.29 -12.90 -4.06
N ILE A 64 -2.83 -11.84 -3.40
CA ILE A 64 -3.17 -11.52 -2.00
C ILE A 64 -4.68 -11.33 -1.84
N GLY A 65 -5.32 -10.61 -2.75
CA GLY A 65 -6.77 -10.38 -2.74
C GLY A 65 -7.59 -11.68 -2.88
N SER A 66 -7.14 -12.58 -3.77
CA SER A 66 -7.73 -13.91 -3.96
C SER A 66 -7.60 -14.76 -2.69
N GLU A 67 -6.41 -14.79 -2.09
CA GLU A 67 -6.16 -15.54 -0.87
C GLU A 67 -6.98 -15.00 0.31
N ASN A 68 -7.00 -13.68 0.49
CA ASN A 68 -7.81 -13.02 1.53
C ASN A 68 -9.31 -13.33 1.38
N ARG A 69 -9.81 -13.44 0.13
CA ARG A 69 -11.18 -13.87 -0.14
C ARG A 69 -11.40 -15.34 0.25
N ARG A 70 -10.46 -16.22 -0.08
CA ARG A 70 -10.52 -17.66 0.22
C ARG A 70 -10.61 -17.93 1.73
N ILE A 71 -9.80 -17.24 2.53
CA ILE A 71 -9.76 -17.41 3.99
C ILE A 71 -10.77 -16.53 4.73
N GLN A 72 -11.76 -15.96 4.02
CA GLN A 72 -12.80 -15.09 4.56
C GLN A 72 -12.28 -13.88 5.38
N LYS A 73 -11.02 -13.45 5.18
CA LYS A 73 -10.48 -12.20 5.73
C LYS A 73 -11.02 -10.95 5.01
N ARG A 74 -12.14 -11.08 4.32
CA ARG A 74 -12.79 -9.96 3.66
C ARG A 74 -13.40 -9.06 4.74
N GLN A 75 -12.93 -7.82 4.85
CA GLN A 75 -13.75 -6.80 5.52
C GLN A 75 -15.05 -6.70 4.72
N LYS A 76 -16.16 -7.15 5.31
CA LYS A 76 -17.47 -6.85 4.75
C LYS A 76 -17.67 -5.35 4.90
N SER A 77 -17.70 -4.64 3.78
CA SER A 77 -18.25 -3.29 3.76
C SER A 77 -19.73 -3.44 4.02
N ASP A 78 -20.13 -3.24 5.27
CA ASP A 78 -21.55 -3.23 5.61
C ASP A 78 -22.13 -1.92 5.08
N LEU A 79 -22.95 -2.01 4.04
CA LEU A 79 -23.50 -0.86 3.33
C LEU A 79 -24.17 0.17 4.28
N PRO A 80 -24.91 -0.25 5.33
CA PRO A 80 -25.44 0.66 6.35
C PRO A 80 -24.35 1.39 7.13
N VAL A 81 -23.25 0.70 7.49
CA VAL A 81 -22.10 1.31 8.21
C VAL A 81 -21.37 2.30 7.31
N PHE A 82 -21.22 1.96 6.03
CA PHE A 82 -20.65 2.86 5.03
C PHE A 82 -21.50 4.12 4.86
N LEU A 83 -22.82 3.98 4.64
CA LEU A 83 -23.74 5.12 4.54
C LEU A 83 -23.74 5.98 5.81
N TYR A 84 -23.76 5.35 6.99
CA TYR A 84 -23.73 6.07 8.26
C TYR A 84 -22.45 6.92 8.39
N ARG A 85 -21.29 6.36 8.06
CA ARG A 85 -20.02 7.11 8.09
C ARG A 85 -20.02 8.23 7.04
N TRP A 86 -20.47 7.98 5.81
CA TRP A 86 -20.51 8.99 4.76
C TRP A 86 -21.47 10.16 5.05
N LEU A 87 -22.66 9.87 5.59
CA LEU A 87 -23.68 10.87 5.88
C LEU A 87 -23.38 11.67 7.17
N TYR A 88 -22.87 11.01 8.21
CA TYR A 88 -22.83 11.57 9.56
C TYR A 88 -21.42 11.80 10.12
N LYS A 89 -20.39 11.23 9.49
CA LYS A 89 -18.98 11.51 9.80
C LYS A 89 -18.26 11.95 8.53
N LYS A 90 -18.50 13.19 8.12
CA LYS A 90 -17.65 13.87 7.13
C LYS A 90 -16.18 13.71 7.57
N CYS A 91 -15.35 13.14 6.70
CA CYS A 91 -13.93 13.43 6.71
C CYS A 91 -13.71 14.92 6.49
#